data_AF-A0A7G9LE14-F1
#
_entry.id   AF-A0A7G9LE14-F1
#
_cell.length_a   1.000
_cell.length_b   1.000
_cell.length_c   1.000
_cell.angle_alpha   90.00
_cell.angle_beta   90.00
_cell.angle_gamma   90.00
#
_symmetry.space_group_name_H-M   'P 1'
#
loop_
_entity.id
_entity.type
_entity.pdbx_description
1 polymer ?
#
loop_
_entity_poly.entity_id
_entity_poly.type
_entity_poly.pdbx_seq_one_letter_code
_entity_poly.pdbx_strand_id
1 'polypeptide(L)'
;MKNIIFFLITGFIFISTTELSAQEEENYIKVIASSLPDNYIKSNTSLFFSIQIGAYRNENKALESVDNIVITKEEDNITRYRLGEFPTYKEAIEFKRILLNVCTDAFIVPFNKGKRIHIREALKISAPIL
;
A
#
# COMPACT_ATOMS: atom_id res chain seq x y z
N MET A 1 -43.41 -20.85 -19.30
CA MET A 1 -42.29 -21.04 -18.35
C MET A 1 -40.97 -20.88 -19.11
N LYS A 2 -40.45 -19.67 -19.21
CA LYS A 2 -39.14 -19.33 -19.80
C LYS A 2 -38.78 -17.97 -19.21
N ASN A 3 -37.50 -17.74 -18.90
CA ASN A 3 -36.89 -16.48 -18.41
C ASN A 3 -36.37 -16.47 -16.95
N ILE A 4 -35.81 -17.57 -16.44
CA ILE A 4 -35.06 -17.58 -15.15
C ILE A 4 -33.55 -17.87 -15.33
N ILE A 5 -33.09 -18.26 -16.53
CA ILE A 5 -31.69 -18.64 -16.76
C ILE A 5 -30.74 -17.45 -16.98
N PHE A 6 -31.25 -16.25 -17.29
CA PHE A 6 -30.39 -15.10 -17.61
C PHE A 6 -29.77 -14.43 -16.35
N PHE A 7 -30.42 -14.52 -15.19
CA PHE A 7 -29.95 -13.85 -13.96
C PHE A 7 -28.79 -14.59 -13.26
N LEU A 8 -28.67 -15.91 -13.45
CA LEU A 8 -27.59 -16.69 -12.82
C LEU A 8 -26.24 -16.50 -13.55
N ILE A 9 -26.27 -16.33 -14.87
CA ILE A 9 -25.06 -16.18 -15.68
C ILE A 9 -24.39 -14.83 -15.43
N THR A 10 -25.17 -13.75 -15.27
CA THR A 10 -24.62 -12.40 -15.03
C THR A 10 -23.95 -12.28 -13.66
N GLY A 11 -24.51 -12.90 -12.61
CA GLY A 11 -23.91 -12.91 -11.28
C GLY A 11 -22.58 -13.67 -11.25
N PHE A 12 -22.52 -14.82 -11.93
CA PHE A 12 -21.30 -15.64 -12.00
C PHE A 12 -20.18 -14.96 -12.80
N ILE A 13 -20.52 -14.35 -13.93
CA ILE A 13 -19.58 -13.57 -14.74
C ILE A 13 -19.06 -12.37 -13.94
N PHE A 14 -19.92 -11.62 -13.26
CA PHE A 14 -19.52 -10.44 -12.49
C PHE A 14 -18.57 -10.78 -11.33
N ILE A 15 -18.84 -11.86 -10.59
CA ILE A 15 -17.96 -12.32 -9.50
C ILE A 15 -16.59 -12.73 -10.05
N SER A 16 -16.56 -13.50 -11.15
CA SER A 16 -15.29 -13.93 -11.77
C SER A 16 -14.43 -12.76 -12.25
N THR A 17 -15.07 -11.68 -12.75
CA THR A 17 -14.33 -10.50 -13.20
C THR A 17 -13.68 -9.73 -12.05
N THR A 18 -14.31 -9.70 -10.87
CA THR A 18 -13.75 -9.00 -9.70
C THR A 18 -12.57 -9.74 -9.06
N GLU A 19 -12.62 -11.08 -9.03
CA GLU A 19 -11.51 -11.88 -8.50
C GLU A 19 -10.29 -11.81 -9.41
N LEU A 20 -10.49 -11.83 -10.73
CA LEU A 20 -9.40 -11.69 -11.70
C LEU A 20 -8.70 -10.34 -11.57
N SER A 21 -9.45 -9.23 -11.49
CA SER A 21 -8.85 -7.89 -11.35
C SER A 21 -8.09 -7.73 -10.03
N ALA A 22 -8.62 -8.25 -8.93
CA ALA A 22 -7.93 -8.22 -7.64
C ALA A 22 -6.62 -9.01 -7.66
N GLN A 23 -6.62 -10.19 -8.29
CA GLN A 23 -5.42 -11.02 -8.42
C GLN A 23 -4.35 -10.35 -9.30
N GLU A 24 -4.75 -9.65 -10.36
CA GLU A 24 -3.84 -8.87 -11.21
C GLU A 24 -3.19 -7.72 -10.44
N GLU A 25 -3.97 -6.93 -9.70
CA GLU A 25 -3.47 -5.85 -8.83
C GLU A 25 -2.43 -6.37 -7.82
N GLU A 26 -2.70 -7.49 -7.16
CA GLU A 26 -1.76 -8.14 -6.23
C GLU A 26 -0.45 -8.55 -6.91
N ASN A 27 -0.53 -9.12 -8.13
CA ASN A 27 0.66 -9.50 -8.89
C ASN A 27 1.50 -8.29 -9.27
N TYR A 28 0.88 -7.19 -9.68
CA TYR A 28 1.61 -5.95 -9.96
C TYR A 28 2.25 -5.35 -8.71
N ILE A 29 1.56 -5.37 -7.56
CA ILE A 29 2.14 -4.92 -6.28
C ILE A 29 3.41 -5.72 -5.96
N LYS A 30 3.39 -7.04 -6.16
CA LYS A 30 4.56 -7.90 -5.92
C LYS A 30 5.74 -7.53 -6.84
N VAL A 31 5.47 -7.25 -8.11
CA VAL A 31 6.50 -6.81 -9.06
C VAL A 31 7.06 -5.44 -8.65
N ILE A 32 6.21 -4.49 -8.29
CA ILE A 32 6.63 -3.16 -7.85
C ILE A 32 7.50 -3.27 -6.59
N ALA A 33 7.07 -4.04 -5.59
CA ALA A 33 7.78 -4.19 -4.32
C ALA A 33 9.14 -4.89 -4.47
N SER A 34 9.23 -5.92 -5.31
CA SER A 34 10.49 -6.60 -5.61
C SER A 34 11.46 -5.77 -6.47
N SER A 35 10.93 -4.79 -7.22
CA SER A 35 11.74 -3.82 -7.98
C SER A 35 12.22 -2.62 -7.14
N LEU A 36 11.79 -2.51 -5.88
CA LEU A 36 12.15 -1.38 -5.03
C LEU A 36 13.65 -1.42 -4.70
N PRO A 37 14.41 -0.33 -4.96
CA PRO A 37 15.82 -0.26 -4.59
C PRO A 37 16.08 -0.49 -3.09
N ASP A 38 17.17 -1.20 -2.76
CA ASP A 38 17.51 -1.58 -1.38
C ASP A 38 17.58 -0.40 -0.40
N ASN A 39 18.01 0.78 -0.87
CA ASN A 39 18.09 2.00 -0.05
C ASN A 39 16.71 2.51 0.42
N TYR A 40 15.62 2.00 -0.16
CA TYR A 40 14.26 2.29 0.26
C TYR A 40 13.63 1.13 1.04
N ILE A 41 14.28 -0.03 1.20
CA ILE A 41 13.73 -1.11 2.06
C ILE A 41 13.79 -0.70 3.53
N LYS A 42 14.87 0.00 3.91
CA LYS A 42 15.07 0.51 5.26
C LYS A 42 15.86 1.81 5.21
N SER A 43 15.24 2.88 5.70
CA SER A 43 15.90 4.19 5.76
C SER A 43 16.91 4.24 6.91
N ASN A 44 17.98 5.00 6.70
CA ASN A 44 18.94 5.38 7.73
C ASN A 44 18.63 6.76 8.34
N THR A 45 17.57 7.43 7.90
CA THR A 45 17.14 8.74 8.40
C THR A 45 16.17 8.59 9.56
N SER A 46 16.18 9.57 10.47
CA SER A 46 15.19 9.63 11.54
C SER A 46 13.79 9.94 11.02
N LEU A 47 13.69 10.84 10.03
CA LEU A 47 12.46 11.15 9.31
C LEU A 47 12.45 10.39 7.97
N PHE A 48 11.44 9.56 7.76
CA PHE A 48 11.18 8.90 6.48
C PHE A 48 9.68 8.82 6.21
N PHE A 49 9.33 8.49 4.98
CA PHE A 49 7.97 8.40 4.48
C PHE A 49 7.75 7.01 3.91
N SER A 50 6.68 6.33 4.31
CA SER A 50 6.31 5.01 3.82
C SER A 50 4.94 5.07 3.15
N ILE A 51 4.63 4.16 2.23
CA ILE A 51 3.34 4.17 1.52
C ILE A 51 2.50 3.03 2.06
N GLN A 52 1.37 3.34 2.69
CA GLN A 52 0.39 2.35 3.11
C GLN A 52 -0.50 1.98 1.93
N ILE A 53 -0.62 0.67 1.69
CA ILE A 53 -1.38 0.06 0.59
C ILE A 53 -2.51 -0.85 1.10
N GLY A 54 -2.71 -0.89 2.41
CA GLY A 54 -3.76 -1.70 3.02
C GLY A 54 -3.81 -1.59 4.54
N ALA A 55 -5.02 -1.71 5.09
CA ALA A 55 -5.28 -1.81 6.51
C ALA A 55 -6.49 -2.72 6.75
N TYR A 56 -6.25 -3.85 7.40
CA TYR A 56 -7.25 -4.92 7.53
C TYR A 56 -7.35 -5.39 8.98
N ARG A 57 -8.57 -5.72 9.43
CA ARG A 57 -8.78 -6.33 10.76
C ARG A 57 -8.17 -7.73 10.83
N ASN A 58 -8.27 -8.47 9.73
CA ASN A 58 -7.67 -9.79 9.57
C ASN A 58 -6.40 -9.68 8.74
N GLU A 59 -5.58 -10.72 8.80
CA GLU A 59 -4.39 -10.86 7.96
C GLU A 59 -4.79 -10.95 6.47
N ASN A 60 -4.05 -10.23 5.62
CA ASN A 60 -4.16 -10.33 4.17
C ASN A 60 -2.98 -11.15 3.65
N LYS A 61 -3.22 -12.43 3.36
CA LYS A 61 -2.16 -13.38 2.95
C LYS A 61 -1.49 -13.01 1.62
N ALA A 62 -2.21 -12.36 0.72
CA ALA A 62 -1.64 -11.89 -0.54
C ALA A 62 -0.59 -10.80 -0.27
N LEU A 63 -0.94 -9.78 0.51
CA LEU A 63 0.00 -8.72 0.90
C LEU A 63 1.13 -9.22 1.79
N GLU A 64 0.91 -10.21 2.66
CA GLU A 64 1.97 -10.84 3.46
C GLU A 64 3.00 -11.60 2.61
N SER A 65 2.61 -12.02 1.39
CA SER A 65 3.50 -12.69 0.44
C SER A 65 4.31 -11.74 -0.45
N VAL A 66 4.10 -10.43 -0.30
CA VAL A 66 4.81 -9.37 -1.03
C VAL A 66 6.17 -9.15 -0.37
N ASP A 67 7.23 -9.24 -1.16
CA ASP A 67 8.60 -8.99 -0.67
C ASP A 67 8.74 -7.55 -0.15
N ASN A 68 9.55 -7.37 0.89
CA ASN A 68 9.83 -6.05 1.51
C ASN A 68 8.59 -5.33 2.08
N ILE A 69 7.47 -6.03 2.26
CA ILE A 69 6.29 -5.47 2.91
C ILE A 69 6.57 -5.21 4.39
N VAL A 70 6.29 -4.00 4.85
CA VAL A 70 6.33 -3.63 6.26
C VAL A 70 4.95 -3.88 6.85
N ILE A 71 4.88 -4.81 7.80
CA ILE A 71 3.65 -5.19 8.50
C ILE A 71 3.68 -4.62 9.91
N THR A 72 2.61 -3.97 10.34
CA THR A 72 2.48 -3.48 11.72
C THR A 72 1.09 -3.70 12.25
N LYS A 73 1.00 -4.27 13.46
CA LYS A 73 -0.23 -4.37 14.24
C LYS A 73 -0.20 -3.26 15.29
N GLU A 74 -1.16 -2.34 15.23
CA GLU A 74 -1.35 -1.30 16.27
C GLU A 74 -2.41 -1.79 17.29
N GLU A 75 -2.62 -1.03 18.36
CA GLU A 75 -3.53 -1.36 19.48
C GLU A 75 -4.99 -1.56 19.06
N ASP A 76 -5.36 -1.10 17.86
CA ASP A 76 -6.73 -1.16 17.31
C ASP A 76 -7.09 -2.50 16.65
N ASN A 77 -6.23 -3.52 16.76
CA ASN A 77 -6.37 -4.81 16.06
C ASN A 77 -6.44 -4.66 14.53
N ILE A 78 -5.83 -3.61 13.96
CA ILE A 78 -5.73 -3.43 12.52
C ILE A 78 -4.29 -3.70 12.08
N THR A 79 -4.12 -4.64 11.16
CA THR A 79 -2.86 -4.94 10.50
C THR A 79 -2.69 -3.99 9.31
N ARG A 80 -1.60 -3.23 9.32
CA ARG A 80 -1.26 -2.25 8.29
C ARG A 80 -0.10 -2.77 7.45
N TYR A 81 -0.23 -2.58 6.13
CA TYR A 81 0.70 -3.05 5.12
C TYR A 81 1.29 -1.85 4.39
N ARG A 82 2.62 -1.74 4.40
CA ARG A 82 3.33 -0.59 3.85
C ARG A 82 4.51 -1.02 2.98
N LEU A 83 4.88 -0.16 2.05
CA LEU A 83 6.04 -0.33 1.18
C LEU A 83 6.97 0.89 1.27
N GLY A 84 8.25 0.57 1.35
CA GLY A 84 9.35 1.52 1.30
C GLY A 84 9.48 2.45 2.50
N GLU A 85 10.69 2.96 2.70
CA GLU A 85 11.08 3.98 3.65
C GLU A 85 11.87 5.06 2.90
N PHE A 86 11.16 6.05 2.38
CA PHE A 86 11.70 7.12 1.54
C PHE A 86 12.23 8.28 2.41
N PRO A 87 13.50 8.69 2.25
CA PRO A 87 14.07 9.79 3.04
C PRO A 87 13.38 11.14 2.81
N THR A 88 12.85 11.37 1.61
CA THR A 88 12.17 12.62 1.27
C THR A 88 10.70 12.41 0.87
N TYR A 89 9.89 13.44 1.11
CA TYR A 89 8.49 13.44 0.70
C TYR A 89 8.34 13.36 -0.83
N LYS A 90 9.29 13.93 -1.59
CA LYS A 90 9.28 13.91 -3.05
C LYS A 90 9.42 12.49 -3.60
N GLU A 91 10.39 11.72 -3.10
CA GLU A 91 10.58 10.32 -3.50
C GLU A 91 9.34 9.48 -3.15
N ALA A 92 8.74 9.71 -1.97
CA ALA A 92 7.51 9.04 -1.58
C ALA A 92 6.33 9.36 -2.50
N ILE A 93 6.21 10.61 -2.99
CA ILE A 93 5.19 10.98 -3.99
C ILE A 93 5.41 10.24 -5.30
N GLU A 94 6.66 10.18 -5.77
CA GLU A 94 6.99 9.53 -7.04
C GLU A 94 6.64 8.04 -7.00
N PHE A 95 6.98 7.36 -5.91
CA PHE A 95 6.63 5.96 -5.71
C PHE A 95 5.12 5.75 -5.53
N LYS A 96 4.44 6.60 -4.74
CA LYS A 96 2.98 6.54 -4.59
C LYS A 96 2.27 6.65 -5.95
N ARG A 97 2.74 7.51 -6.85
CA ARG A 97 2.16 7.68 -8.19
C ARG A 97 2.22 6.39 -9.02
N ILE A 98 3.26 5.58 -8.84
CA ILE A 98 3.37 4.26 -9.48
C ILE A 98 2.32 3.32 -8.89
N LEU A 99 2.24 3.25 -7.55
CA LEU A 99 1.29 2.40 -6.83
C LEU A 99 -0.17 2.74 -7.13
N LEU A 100 -0.52 4.00 -7.34
CA LEU A 100 -1.90 4.42 -7.62
C LEU A 100 -2.50 3.80 -8.90
N ASN A 101 -1.68 3.24 -9.80
CA ASN A 101 -2.19 2.52 -10.97
C ASN A 101 -2.75 1.13 -10.63
N VAL A 102 -2.42 0.58 -9.46
CA VAL A 102 -2.77 -0.78 -9.04
C VAL A 102 -3.33 -0.86 -7.62
N CYS A 103 -3.25 0.22 -6.85
CA CYS A 103 -3.74 0.36 -5.48
C CYS A 103 -4.17 1.81 -5.28
N THR A 104 -5.46 2.08 -5.52
CA THR A 104 -6.01 3.45 -5.56
C THR A 104 -6.09 4.12 -4.20
N ASP A 105 -6.08 3.35 -3.13
CA ASP A 105 -6.10 3.81 -1.74
C ASP A 105 -4.69 4.07 -1.17
N ALA A 106 -3.63 3.90 -1.97
CA ALA A 106 -2.26 4.12 -1.53
C ALA A 106 -2.01 5.54 -1.01
N PHE A 107 -1.49 5.68 0.22
CA PHE A 107 -1.20 6.98 0.82
C PHE A 107 0.10 7.02 1.64
N ILE A 108 0.65 8.22 1.78
CA ILE A 108 1.94 8.43 2.46
C ILE A 108 1.73 8.53 3.98
N VAL A 109 2.53 7.77 4.72
CA VAL A 109 2.61 7.73 6.18
C VAL A 109 4.03 8.11 6.61
N PRO A 110 4.23 9.25 7.28
CA PRO A 110 5.54 9.65 7.76
C PRO A 110 5.86 9.05 9.13
N PHE A 111 7.14 8.76 9.34
CA PHE A 111 7.71 8.33 10.60
C PHE A 111 8.89 9.22 10.96
N ASN A 112 8.95 9.64 12.23
CA ASN A 112 10.06 10.37 12.79
C ASN A 112 10.55 9.67 14.06
N LYS A 113 11.83 9.32 14.11
CA LYS A 113 12.47 8.59 15.22
C LYS A 113 11.70 7.32 15.59
N GLY A 114 11.26 6.57 14.57
CA GLY A 114 10.50 5.32 14.72
C GLY A 114 9.04 5.49 15.12
N LYS A 115 8.53 6.72 15.30
CA LYS A 115 7.12 6.98 15.61
C LYS A 115 6.41 7.60 14.42
N ARG A 116 5.18 7.13 14.15
CA ARG A 116 4.30 7.77 13.17
C ARG A 116 3.98 9.19 13.62
N ILE A 117 4.07 10.14 12.70
CA ILE A 117 3.68 11.54 12.94
C ILE A 117 2.64 12.00 11.91
N HIS A 118 2.09 13.20 12.10
CA HIS A 118 1.16 13.78 11.13
C HIS A 118 1.92 14.31 9.91
N ILE A 119 1.35 14.19 8.70
CA ILE A 119 2.02 14.64 7.46
C ILE A 119 2.41 16.12 7.48
N ARG A 120 1.56 16.98 8.04
CA ARG A 120 1.89 18.41 8.19
C ARG A 120 3.09 18.66 9.10
N GLU A 121 3.30 17.82 10.12
CA GLU A 121 4.46 17.91 10.99
C GLU A 121 5.72 17.44 10.26
N ALA A 122 5.63 16.30 9.58
CA ALA A 122 6.72 15.75 8.77
C ALA A 122 7.20 16.76 7.71
N LEU A 123 6.27 17.41 7.01
CA LEU A 123 6.59 18.42 6.00
C LEU A 123 7.30 19.65 6.56
N LYS A 124 6.99 20.05 7.81
CA LYS A 124 7.71 21.13 8.50
C LYS A 124 9.13 20.73 8.89
N ILE A 125 9.35 19.46 9.24
CA ILE A 125 10.69 18.94 9.57
C ILE A 125 11.51 18.76 8.30
N SER A 126 10.89 18.32 7.20
CA SER A 126 11.58 18.08 5.92
C SER A 126 11.88 19.35 5.14
N ALA A 127 11.08 20.40 5.33
CA ALA A 127 11.39 21.71 4.77
C ALA A 127 12.43 22.37 5.70
N PRO A 128 13.70 22.48 5.31
CA PRO A 128 14.62 23.31 6.07
C PRO A 128 14.01 24.71 6.15
N ILE A 129 13.90 25.24 7.37
CA ILE A 129 13.56 26.63 7.61
C ILE A 129 14.61 27.44 6.84
N LEU A 130 14.19 28.14 5.77
CA LEU A 130 14.96 29.23 5.17
C LEU A 130 15.03 30.38 6.17
#